data_AF-A0A0F9QKF9-F1
#
_entry.id   AF-A0A0F9QKF9-F1
#
_cell.length_a   1.000
_cell.length_b   1.000
_cell.length_c   1.000
_cell.angle_alpha   90.00
_cell.angle_beta   90.00
_cell.angle_gamma   90.00
#
_symmetry.space_group_name_H-M   'P 1'
#
loop_
_entity.id
_entity.type
_entity.pdbx_description
1 polymer ?
#
loop_
_entity_poly.entity_id
_entity_poly.type
_entity_poly.pdbx_seq_one_letter_code
_entity_poly.pdbx_strand_id
1 'polypeptide(L)'
;MSLSKQLSILISLIFLIVFSASFMISMNSIRDYLEVESDIHVQDTATSLGLSLSPHMQNEEDPILQTMMNAIFDMGYYKEMRLENVDGEVLVKLNNPSQIEGVPD
;
A
#
# COMPACT_ATOMS: atom_id res chain seq x y z
N MET A 1 28.88 -43.16 9.22
CA MET A 1 29.13 -41.78 8.74
C MET A 1 30.49 -41.31 9.25
N SER A 2 31.23 -40.47 8.51
CA SER A 2 32.48 -39.88 9.01
C SER A 2 32.20 -38.67 9.90
N LEU A 3 33.11 -38.38 10.82
CA LEU A 3 33.06 -37.20 11.71
C LEU A 3 32.91 -35.90 10.91
N SER A 4 33.58 -35.81 9.76
CA SER A 4 33.47 -34.68 8.82
C SER A 4 32.05 -34.48 8.29
N LYS A 5 31.34 -35.56 7.93
CA LYS A 5 29.95 -35.49 7.45
C LYS A 5 29.00 -35.06 8.57
N GLN A 6 29.23 -35.53 9.80
CA GLN A 6 28.42 -35.14 10.96
C GLN A 6 28.60 -33.65 11.28
N LEU A 7 29.83 -33.15 11.23
CA LEU A 7 30.12 -31.74 11.48
C LEU A 7 29.48 -30.82 10.42
N SER A 8 29.57 -31.19 9.14
CA SER A 8 28.92 -30.42 8.06
C SER A 8 27.41 -30.39 8.20
N ILE A 9 26.77 -31.50 8.59
CA ILE A 9 25.31 -31.54 8.84
C ILE A 9 24.93 -30.63 10.00
N LEU A 10 25.69 -30.68 11.11
CA LEU A 10 25.42 -29.85 12.28
C LEU A 10 25.53 -28.36 11.94
N ILE A 11 26.59 -27.96 11.24
CA ILE A 11 26.80 -26.57 10.82
C ILE A 11 25.67 -26.13 9.88
N SER A 12 25.29 -26.97 8.92
CA SER A 12 24.21 -26.66 7.97
C SER A 12 22.86 -26.52 8.67
N LEU A 13 22.59 -27.33 9.69
CA LEU A 13 21.37 -27.24 10.49
C LEU A 13 21.32 -25.95 11.31
N ILE A 14 22.43 -25.58 11.97
CA ILE A 14 22.53 -24.32 12.72
C ILE A 14 22.35 -23.13 11.76
N PHE A 15 23.01 -23.16 10.60
CA PHE A 15 22.86 -22.14 9.57
C PHE A 15 21.40 -22.00 9.13
N LEU A 16 20.70 -23.10 8.83
CA LEU A 16 19.30 -23.06 8.43
C LEU A 16 18.38 -22.47 9.50
N ILE A 17 18.63 -22.76 10.78
CA ILE A 17 17.86 -22.20 11.90
C ILE A 17 18.05 -20.69 11.96
N VAL A 18 19.30 -20.23 11.98
CA VAL A 18 19.62 -18.79 12.05
C VAL A 18 19.09 -18.07 10.82
N PHE A 19 19.32 -18.62 9.62
CA PHE A 19 18.82 -18.08 8.37
C PHE A 19 17.29 -17.93 8.37
N SER A 20 16.56 -18.98 8.78
CA SER A 20 15.09 -18.95 8.77
C SER A 20 14.55 -17.93 9.76
N ALA A 21 15.14 -17.83 10.95
CA ALA A 21 14.77 -16.82 11.94
C ALA A 21 15.02 -15.40 11.43
N SER A 22 16.22 -15.13 10.90
CA SER A 22 16.56 -13.83 10.32
C SER A 22 15.68 -13.48 9.12
N PHE A 23 15.39 -14.46 8.26
CA PHE A 23 14.52 -14.29 7.10
C PHE A 23 13.09 -13.91 7.52
N MET A 24 12.50 -14.62 8.49
CA MET A 24 11.17 -14.29 9.00
C MET A 24 11.12 -12.89 9.62
N ILE A 25 12.12 -12.53 10.43
CA ILE A 25 12.21 -11.19 11.03
C ILE A 25 12.29 -10.14 9.94
N SER A 26 13.20 -10.31 8.96
CA SER A 26 13.37 -9.37 7.86
C SER A 26 12.10 -9.21 7.03
N MET A 27 11.39 -10.30 6.75
CA MET A 27 10.15 -10.26 5.98
C MET A 27 9.06 -9.47 6.72
N ASN A 28 8.93 -9.70 8.03
CA ASN A 28 7.99 -8.95 8.86
C ASN A 28 8.36 -7.46 8.90
N SER A 29 9.64 -7.12 9.12
CA SER A 29 10.08 -5.72 9.12
C SER A 29 9.84 -5.02 7.79
N ILE A 30 10.01 -5.69 6.65
CA ILE A 30 9.70 -5.14 5.33
C ILE A 30 8.19 -4.90 5.20
N ARG A 31 7.36 -5.85 5.64
CA ARG A 31 5.91 -5.70 5.62
C ARG A 31 5.47 -4.49 6.45
N ASP A 32 5.92 -4.40 7.69
CA ASP A 32 5.57 -3.32 8.61
C ASP A 32 6.03 -1.96 8.05
N TYR A 33 7.23 -1.91 7.45
CA TYR A 33 7.72 -0.71 6.79
C TYR A 33 6.83 -0.28 5.62
N LEU A 34 6.45 -1.21 4.74
CA LEU A 34 5.59 -0.92 3.59
C LEU A 34 4.17 -0.49 4.01
N GLU A 35 3.64 -1.04 5.10
CA GLU A 35 2.34 -0.63 5.66
C GLU A 35 2.38 0.83 6.13
N VAL A 36 3.40 1.20 6.93
CA VAL A 36 3.58 2.57 7.40
C VAL A 36 3.83 3.54 6.24
N GLU A 37 4.67 3.16 5.27
CA GLU A 37 4.93 3.99 4.08
C GLU A 37 3.66 4.19 3.25
N SER A 38 2.82 3.15 3.11
CA SER A 38 1.53 3.24 2.43
C SER A 38 0.58 4.21 3.14
N ASP A 39 0.49 4.15 4.47
CA ASP A 39 -0.38 5.05 5.25
C ASP A 39 0.07 6.51 5.13
N ILE A 40 1.37 6.77 5.23
CA ILE A 40 1.94 8.11 5.04
C ILE A 40 1.66 8.61 3.63
N HIS A 41 1.90 7.79 2.61
CA HIS A 41 1.62 8.16 1.22
C HIS A 41 0.15 8.49 0.97
N VAL A 42 -0.79 7.71 1.53
CA VAL A 42 -2.22 8.00 1.43
C VAL A 42 -2.54 9.34 2.10
N GLN A 43 -2.00 9.60 3.29
CA GLN A 43 -2.21 10.86 4.00
C GLN A 43 -1.63 12.08 3.26
N ASP A 44 -0.41 11.97 2.74
CA ASP A 44 0.24 13.03 1.97
C ASP A 44 -0.52 13.30 0.66
N THR A 45 -1.02 12.25 0.01
CA THR A 45 -1.89 12.37 -1.16
C THR A 45 -3.19 13.08 -0.80
N ALA A 46 -3.88 12.64 0.26
CA ALA A 46 -5.13 13.26 0.69
C ALA A 46 -4.95 14.74 1.06
N THR A 47 -3.85 15.07 1.73
CA THR A 47 -3.53 16.45 2.14
C THR A 47 -3.22 17.33 0.94
N SER A 48 -2.32 16.88 0.04
CA SER A 48 -1.92 17.65 -1.14
C SER A 48 -3.04 17.77 -2.16
N LEU A 49 -3.83 16.70 -2.37
CA LEU A 49 -5.03 16.73 -3.21
C LEU A 49 -6.09 17.63 -2.61
N GLY A 50 -6.38 17.52 -1.30
CA GLY A 50 -7.34 18.40 -0.63
C GLY A 50 -6.97 19.88 -0.75
N LEU A 51 -5.69 20.22 -0.59
CA LEU A 51 -5.20 21.58 -0.83
C LEU A 51 -5.39 22.03 -2.29
N SER A 52 -5.19 21.11 -3.24
CA SER A 52 -5.32 21.38 -4.67
C SER A 52 -6.77 21.50 -5.14
N LEU A 53 -7.71 20.79 -4.49
CA LEU A 53 -9.14 20.87 -4.76
C LEU A 53 -9.78 22.12 -4.14
N SER A 54 -9.23 22.65 -3.04
CA SER A 54 -9.79 23.78 -2.28
C SER A 54 -10.26 24.98 -3.14
N PRO A 55 -9.52 25.46 -4.16
CA PRO A 55 -9.98 26.56 -5.01
C PRO A 55 -11.23 26.25 -5.85
N HIS A 56 -11.50 24.96 -6.12
CA HIS A 56 -12.60 24.47 -6.95
C HIS A 56 -13.84 24.11 -6.11
N MET A 57 -13.73 24.03 -4.79
CA MET A 57 -14.82 23.66 -3.88
C MET A 57 -15.96 24.68 -3.79
N GLN A 58 -15.86 25.84 -4.43
CA GLN A 58 -16.98 26.80 -4.51
C GLN A 58 -18.11 26.29 -5.41
N ASN A 59 -17.81 25.39 -6.34
CA ASN A 59 -18.76 24.73 -7.20
C ASN A 59 -18.58 23.22 -7.07
N GLU A 60 -19.47 22.57 -6.31
CA GLU A 60 -19.42 21.11 -6.11
C GLU A 60 -19.63 20.31 -7.40
N GLU A 61 -20.17 20.95 -8.45
CA GLU A 61 -20.32 20.36 -9.80
C GLU A 61 -19.13 20.66 -10.73
N ASP A 62 -18.03 21.23 -10.23
CA ASP A 62 -16.85 21.52 -11.07
C ASP A 62 -16.22 20.21 -11.58
N PRO A 63 -16.18 19.97 -12.91
CA PRO A 63 -15.59 18.77 -13.49
C PRO A 63 -14.08 18.62 -13.20
N ILE A 64 -13.41 19.69 -12.76
CA ILE A 64 -12.02 19.64 -12.32
C ILE A 64 -11.85 18.71 -11.11
N LEU A 65 -12.82 18.65 -10.19
CA LEU A 65 -12.76 17.78 -9.02
C LEU A 65 -12.58 16.31 -9.43
N GLN A 66 -13.44 15.83 -10.33
CA GLN A 66 -13.38 14.48 -10.89
C GLN A 66 -12.09 14.25 -11.68
N THR A 67 -11.67 15.24 -12.48
CA THR A 67 -10.50 15.12 -13.35
C THR A 67 -9.21 14.97 -12.53
N MET A 68 -9.04 15.78 -11.48
CA MET A 68 -7.87 15.72 -10.61
C MET A 68 -7.82 14.42 -9.81
N MET A 69 -8.97 13.96 -9.30
CA MET A 69 -9.06 12.67 -8.62
C MET A 69 -8.74 11.50 -9.55
N ASN A 70 -9.29 11.48 -10.78
CA ASN A 70 -8.98 10.45 -11.77
C ASN A 70 -7.49 10.40 -12.12
N ALA A 71 -6.86 11.57 -12.31
CA ALA A 71 -5.44 11.63 -12.68
C ALA A 71 -4.51 10.95 -11.65
N ILE A 72 -4.89 10.96 -10.37
CA ILE A 72 -4.17 10.25 -9.30
C ILE A 72 -4.66 8.79 -9.20
N PHE A 73 -5.97 8.56 -9.31
CA PHE A 73 -6.57 7.24 -9.12
C PHE A 73 -6.19 6.24 -10.22
N ASP A 74 -6.06 6.72 -11.46
CA ASP A 74 -5.68 5.92 -12.63
C ASP A 74 -4.26 5.33 -12.53
N MET A 75 -3.48 5.73 -11.52
CA MET A 75 -2.20 5.09 -11.19
C MET A 75 -2.38 3.67 -10.62
N GLY A 76 -3.56 3.33 -10.10
CA GLY A 76 -3.92 1.98 -9.65
C GLY A 76 -3.46 1.61 -8.23
N TYR A 77 -2.79 2.50 -7.50
CA TYR A 77 -2.26 2.22 -6.16
C TYR A 77 -3.31 2.34 -5.03
N TYR A 78 -4.42 3.04 -5.27
CA TYR A 78 -5.43 3.29 -4.26
C TYR A 78 -6.61 2.34 -4.43
N LYS A 79 -7.05 1.74 -3.32
CA LYS A 79 -8.26 0.91 -3.29
C LYS A 79 -9.53 1.73 -3.49
N GLU A 80 -9.60 2.88 -2.84
CA GLU A 80 -10.72 3.81 -2.91
C GLU A 80 -10.22 5.24 -2.73
N MET A 81 -10.83 6.17 -3.46
CA MET A 81 -10.67 7.61 -3.23
C MET A 81 -12.06 8.24 -3.22
N ARG A 82 -12.35 9.06 -2.20
CA ARG A 82 -13.68 9.64 -2.00
C ARG A 82 -13.58 11.09 -1.54
N LEU A 83 -14.36 11.95 -2.18
CA LEU A 83 -14.56 13.33 -1.80
C LEU A 83 -16.00 13.50 -1.29
N GLU A 84 -16.13 14.05 -0.09
CA GLU A 84 -17.42 14.33 0.55
C GLU A 84 -17.54 15.82 0.83
N ASN A 85 -18.74 16.38 0.75
CA ASN A 85 -19.01 17.73 1.24
C ASN A 85 -19.17 17.73 2.78
N VAL A 86 -19.39 18.92 3.36
CA VAL A 86 -19.49 19.08 4.82
C VAL A 86 -20.70 18.38 5.44
N ASP A 87 -21.72 18.09 4.63
CA ASP A 87 -22.92 17.36 5.02
C ASP A 87 -22.77 15.83 4.86
N GLY A 88 -21.61 15.37 4.36
CA GLY A 88 -21.30 13.96 4.13
C GLY A 88 -21.84 13.42 2.80
N GLU A 89 -22.29 14.28 1.90
CA GLU A 89 -22.71 13.87 0.56
C GLU A 89 -21.49 13.60 -0.31
N VAL A 90 -21.51 12.47 -1.01
CA VAL A 90 -20.42 12.03 -1.86
C VAL A 90 -20.44 12.82 -3.16
N LEU A 91 -19.41 13.63 -3.39
CA LEU A 91 -19.22 14.40 -4.61
C LEU A 91 -18.54 13.55 -5.70
N VAL A 92 -17.49 12.82 -5.32
CA VAL A 92 -16.74 11.92 -6.21
C VAL A 92 -16.36 10.66 -5.45
N LYS A 93 -16.49 9.50 -6.09
CA LYS A 93 -16.05 8.21 -5.55
C LYS A 93 -15.45 7.35 -6.63
N LEU A 94 -14.23 6.87 -6.37
CA LEU A 94 -13.45 6.02 -7.24
C LEU A 94 -13.06 4.74 -6.49
N ASN A 95 -13.17 3.58 -7.14
CA ASN A 95 -12.84 2.30 -6.55
C ASN A 95 -12.08 1.40 -7.53
N ASN A 96 -11.16 0.60 -7.00
CA ASN A 96 -10.46 -0.43 -7.74
C ASN A 96 -10.98 -1.81 -7.30
N PRO A 97 -11.05 -2.78 -8.22
CA PRO A 97 -11.52 -4.13 -7.90
C PRO A 97 -10.61 -4.76 -6.83
N SER A 98 -11.23 -5.53 -5.93
CA SER A 98 -10.52 -6.19 -4.82
C SER A 98 -9.61 -7.34 -5.25
N GLN A 99 -9.80 -7.87 -6.46
CA GLN A 99 -8.94 -8.87 -7.08
C GLN A 99 -8.41 -8.30 -8.39
N ILE A 100 -7.08 -8.32 -8.53
CA ILE A 100 -6.42 -8.05 -9.79
C ILE A 100 -6.52 -9.33 -10.63
N GLU A 101 -7.20 -9.26 -11.76
CA GLU A 101 -7.41 -10.39 -12.66
C GLU A 101 -6.05 -11.00 -13.07
N GLY A 102 -5.78 -12.24 -12.66
CA GLY A 102 -4.54 -12.96 -12.97
C GLY A 102 -3.57 -13.20 -11.79
N VAL A 103 -3.88 -12.73 -10.57
CA VAL A 103 -3.10 -13.06 -9.35
C VAL A 103 -3.86 -14.12 -8.53
N PRO A 104 -3.30 -15.34 -8.35
CA PRO A 104 -3.91 -16.37 -7.50
C PRO A 104 -4.03 -15.93 -6.04
N ASP A 105 -5.07 -16.40 -5.35
CA ASP A 105 -5.33 -16.14 -3.92
C ASP A 105 -4.19 -16.61 -2.99
#